data_AF-A0A0S8EMZ5-F1
#
_entry.id   AF-A0A0S8EMZ5-F1
#
_cell.length_a   1.000
_cell.length_b   1.000
_cell.length_c   1.000
_cell.angle_alpha   90.00
_cell.angle_beta   90.00
_cell.angle_gamma   90.00
#
_symmetry.space_group_name_H-M   'P 1'
#
loop_
_entity.id
_entity.type
_entity.pdbx_description
1 polymer ?
#
loop_
_entity_poly.entity_id
_entity_poly.type
_entity_poly.pdbx_seq_one_letter_code
_entity_poly.pdbx_strand_id
1 'polypeptide(L)'
;MDGGVNGNRTDTVDVGHIFFGQFVDHDITLDVTSSLSSVSDPRDTGNVRTPTLDLDCIYGMGPEANPYLYHASGDFAGVKLLTGADGTGINQDPMLAMEDLVRSSAGTAIIGDPRNDENRVISQLQLAMIRFHNNVVDTLHGAPGNTLAGKELFEHARQLVTWHYQWVVIHDYLVKLCGKAVVSDILG
;
A
#
# COMPACT_ATOMS: atom_id res chain seq x y z
N MET A 1 -18.25 25.33 -6.12
CA MET A 1 -18.57 24.61 -4.87
C MET A 1 -18.27 25.55 -3.72
N ASP A 2 -19.28 26.33 -3.41
CA ASP A 2 -19.46 27.21 -2.26
C ASP A 2 -19.68 26.32 -1.03
N GLY A 3 -18.58 25.98 -0.35
CA GLY A 3 -18.54 25.12 0.82
C GLY A 3 -19.24 25.74 2.03
N GLY A 4 -20.58 25.72 2.00
CA GLY A 4 -21.48 26.31 2.98
C GLY A 4 -20.95 26.24 4.42
N VAL A 5 -21.04 27.38 5.10
CA VAL A 5 -20.46 27.64 6.44
C VAL A 5 -20.95 26.73 7.56
N ASN A 6 -21.97 25.91 7.31
CA ASN A 6 -22.50 24.90 8.24
C ASN A 6 -22.52 23.52 7.57
N GLY A 7 -21.35 22.94 7.33
CA GLY A 7 -21.27 21.52 7.00
C GLY A 7 -21.58 20.69 8.24
N ASN A 8 -22.61 19.84 8.18
CA ASN A 8 -22.77 18.74 9.15
C ASN A 8 -21.55 17.83 9.02
N ARG A 9 -20.49 18.13 9.78
CA ARG A 9 -19.28 17.33 9.82
C ARG A 9 -19.55 16.09 10.67
N THR A 10 -19.09 14.93 10.20
CA THR A 10 -19.02 13.74 11.04
C THR A 10 -17.90 13.91 12.07
N ASP A 11 -18.17 13.55 13.31
CA ASP A 11 -17.20 13.43 14.42
C ASP A 11 -16.87 11.97 14.74
N THR A 12 -17.45 11.02 14.00
CA THR A 12 -17.30 9.57 14.22
C THR A 12 -16.32 8.90 13.28
N VAL A 13 -15.87 9.60 12.24
CA VAL A 13 -14.90 9.09 11.26
C VAL A 13 -13.67 9.99 11.24
N ASP A 14 -12.56 9.48 11.75
CA ASP A 14 -11.29 10.21 11.74
C ASP A 14 -10.84 10.49 10.31
N VAL A 15 -10.26 11.67 10.07
CA VAL A 15 -9.77 12.10 8.74
C VAL A 15 -8.80 11.09 8.11
N GLY A 16 -8.06 10.33 8.93
CA GLY A 16 -7.17 9.26 8.47
C GLY A 16 -7.88 8.19 7.63
N HIS A 17 -9.17 7.92 7.88
CA HIS A 17 -9.94 6.95 7.10
C HIS A 17 -10.20 7.42 5.67
N ILE A 18 -10.17 8.72 5.40
CA ILE A 18 -10.30 9.24 4.04
C ILE A 18 -9.07 8.84 3.22
N PHE A 19 -7.88 9.05 3.78
CA PHE A 19 -6.63 8.64 3.15
C PHE A 19 -6.49 7.12 3.06
N PHE A 20 -6.90 6.39 4.10
CA PHE A 20 -6.93 4.94 4.04
C PHE A 20 -7.91 4.42 2.98
N GLY A 21 -9.07 5.06 2.82
CA GLY A 21 -10.01 4.75 1.74
C GLY A 21 -9.40 4.95 0.35
N GLN A 22 -8.63 6.03 0.15
CA GLN A 22 -7.89 6.24 -1.09
C GLN A 22 -6.84 5.14 -1.32
N PHE A 23 -6.11 4.72 -0.29
CA PHE A 23 -5.15 3.62 -0.39
C PHE A 23 -5.85 2.29 -0.73
N VAL A 24 -7.02 2.01 -0.15
CA VAL A 24 -7.85 0.84 -0.49
C VAL A 24 -8.34 0.91 -1.94
N ASP A 25 -8.78 2.07 -2.40
CA ASP A 25 -9.18 2.30 -3.79
C ASP A 25 -8.03 1.99 -4.75
N HIS A 26 -6.82 2.46 -4.43
CA HIS A 26 -5.62 2.17 -5.21
C HIS A 26 -5.21 0.69 -5.17
N ASP A 27 -5.67 -0.09 -4.20
CA ASP A 27 -5.42 -1.54 -4.13
C ASP A 27 -6.40 -2.32 -5.01
N ILE A 28 -7.71 -2.06 -4.86
CA ILE A 28 -8.77 -2.83 -5.55
C ILE A 28 -9.01 -2.39 -6.99
N THR A 29 -8.58 -1.18 -7.35
CA THR A 29 -8.71 -0.62 -8.70
C THR A 29 -7.34 -0.36 -9.28
N LEU A 30 -7.12 -0.72 -10.53
CA LEU A 30 -6.10 -0.09 -11.37
C LEU A 30 -6.67 0.06 -12.77
N ASP A 31 -6.82 1.30 -13.16
CA ASP A 31 -7.19 1.68 -14.50
C ASP A 31 -5.99 2.36 -15.17
N VAL A 32 -5.32 1.63 -16.06
CA VAL A 32 -4.21 2.16 -16.89
C VAL A 32 -4.70 2.75 -18.22
N THR A 33 -6.02 2.79 -18.45
CA THR A 33 -6.66 3.17 -19.71
C THR A 33 -7.35 4.53 -19.67
N SER A 34 -7.66 5.06 -18.48
CA SER A 34 -8.30 6.38 -18.37
C SER A 34 -7.33 7.52 -18.60
N SER A 35 -7.68 8.37 -19.58
CA SER A 35 -7.08 9.68 -19.78
C SER A 35 -7.96 10.76 -19.15
N LEU A 36 -7.37 11.66 -18.35
CA LEU A 36 -8.07 12.79 -17.70
C LEU A 36 -8.72 13.76 -18.72
N SER A 37 -8.36 13.65 -20.01
CA SER A 37 -8.83 14.50 -21.11
C SER A 37 -10.01 13.92 -21.91
N SER A 38 -10.52 12.73 -21.56
CA SER A 38 -11.66 12.12 -22.24
C SER A 38 -12.66 11.54 -21.26
N VAL A 39 -13.95 11.71 -21.54
CA VAL A 39 -15.00 10.92 -20.87
C VAL A 39 -14.90 9.50 -21.39
N SER A 40 -14.19 8.64 -20.66
CA SER A 40 -14.19 7.20 -20.90
C SER A 40 -15.55 6.62 -20.53
N ASP A 41 -16.11 5.72 -21.35
CA ASP A 41 -17.31 4.96 -21.01
C ASP A 41 -16.96 4.02 -19.84
N PRO A 42 -17.64 4.09 -18.67
CA PRO A 42 -17.34 3.21 -17.53
C PRO A 42 -17.45 1.71 -17.85
N ARG A 43 -18.14 1.35 -18.94
CA ARG A 43 -18.28 -0.03 -19.42
C ARG A 43 -17.10 -0.50 -20.28
N ASP A 44 -16.27 0.41 -20.78
CA ASP A 44 -15.07 0.14 -21.61
C ASP A 44 -13.78 0.17 -20.79
N THR A 45 -13.83 0.65 -19.55
CA THR A 45 -12.70 0.63 -18.62
C THR A 45 -12.56 -0.75 -17.98
N GLY A 46 -11.68 -1.58 -18.53
CA GLY A 46 -11.30 -2.84 -17.89
C GLY A 46 -10.39 -2.59 -16.68
N ASN A 47 -10.77 -3.05 -15.49
CA ASN A 47 -9.85 -3.11 -14.35
C ASN A 47 -8.70 -4.06 -14.73
N VAL A 48 -7.48 -3.54 -14.89
CA VAL A 48 -6.32 -4.37 -15.23
C VAL A 48 -5.71 -5.05 -14.00
N ARG A 49 -6.30 -4.82 -12.81
CA ARG A 49 -6.03 -5.56 -11.57
C ARG A 49 -7.04 -6.67 -11.32
N THR A 50 -6.59 -7.67 -10.56
CA THR A 50 -7.50 -8.56 -9.85
C THR A 50 -8.23 -7.71 -8.79
N PRO A 51 -9.57 -7.67 -8.73
CA PRO A 51 -10.32 -6.88 -7.73
C PRO A 51 -10.27 -7.55 -6.35
N THR A 52 -9.08 -7.88 -5.89
CA THR A 52 -8.78 -8.56 -4.63
C THR A 52 -7.92 -7.64 -3.78
N LEU A 53 -8.21 -7.60 -2.48
CA LEU A 53 -7.39 -6.90 -1.48
C LEU A 53 -6.05 -7.65 -1.29
N ASP A 54 -5.16 -7.62 -2.28
CA ASP A 54 -3.96 -8.45 -2.37
C ASP A 54 -2.63 -7.66 -2.30
N LEU A 55 -2.73 -6.34 -2.08
CA LEU A 55 -1.60 -5.42 -1.87
C LEU A 55 -0.64 -5.35 -3.06
N ASP A 56 -1.09 -5.56 -4.28
CA ASP A 56 -0.25 -5.38 -5.45
C ASP A 56 0.20 -3.91 -5.65
N CYS A 57 -0.49 -2.93 -5.06
CA CYS A 57 0.01 -1.55 -4.93
C CYS A 57 1.31 -1.45 -4.10
N ILE A 58 1.59 -2.44 -3.26
CA ILE A 58 2.84 -2.60 -2.52
C ILE A 58 3.82 -3.50 -3.29
N TYR A 59 3.35 -4.67 -3.71
CA TYR A 59 4.22 -5.76 -4.19
C TYR A 59 4.48 -5.74 -5.70
N GLY A 60 3.74 -4.94 -6.47
CA GLY A 60 3.67 -5.07 -7.93
C GLY A 60 3.31 -6.51 -8.31
N MET A 61 3.93 -7.01 -9.38
CA MET A 61 3.79 -8.40 -9.82
C MET A 61 4.80 -9.35 -9.12
N GLY A 62 5.40 -8.93 -8.00
CA GLY A 62 6.37 -9.71 -7.24
C GLY A 62 7.85 -9.47 -7.63
N PRO A 63 8.79 -10.05 -6.87
CA PRO A 63 10.23 -9.80 -7.03
C PRO A 63 10.81 -10.30 -8.35
N GLU A 64 10.20 -11.30 -9.00
CA GLU A 64 10.64 -11.79 -10.30
C GLU A 64 10.29 -10.83 -11.45
N ALA A 65 9.15 -10.15 -11.37
CA ALA A 65 8.65 -9.25 -12.41
C ALA A 65 9.02 -7.79 -12.17
N ASN A 66 9.02 -7.34 -10.91
CA ASN A 66 9.38 -5.99 -10.50
C ASN A 66 10.55 -6.00 -9.49
N PRO A 67 11.72 -6.57 -9.83
CA PRO A 67 12.85 -6.72 -8.89
C PRO A 67 13.36 -5.40 -8.33
N TYR A 68 13.15 -4.29 -9.04
CA TYR A 68 13.54 -2.94 -8.62
C TYR A 68 12.76 -2.39 -7.42
N LEU A 69 11.71 -3.08 -6.96
CA LEU A 69 11.00 -2.75 -5.71
C LEU A 69 11.64 -3.40 -4.48
N TYR A 70 12.53 -4.37 -4.68
CA TYR A 70 13.03 -5.26 -3.64
C TYR A 70 14.55 -5.11 -3.45
N HIS A 71 15.03 -5.57 -2.29
CA HIS A 71 16.47 -5.72 -2.04
C HIS A 71 17.07 -6.64 -3.11
N ALA A 72 18.15 -6.20 -3.75
CA ALA A 72 18.76 -6.95 -4.87
C ALA A 72 19.79 -8.00 -4.43
N SER A 73 20.26 -7.95 -3.17
CA SER A 73 21.32 -8.82 -2.66
C SER A 73 21.23 -9.00 -1.14
N GLY A 74 22.02 -9.92 -0.59
CA GLY A 74 22.00 -10.28 0.83
C GLY A 74 20.90 -11.29 1.18
N ASP A 75 20.76 -11.57 2.47
CA ASP A 75 19.85 -12.61 2.98
C ASP A 75 18.36 -12.32 2.71
N PHE A 76 18.04 -11.05 2.42
CA PHE A 76 16.69 -10.58 2.12
C PHE A 76 16.48 -10.22 0.64
N ALA A 77 17.37 -10.67 -0.26
CA ALA A 77 17.24 -10.44 -1.69
C ALA A 77 15.90 -10.98 -2.24
N GLY A 78 15.12 -10.12 -2.89
CA GLY A 78 13.77 -10.45 -3.38
C GLY A 78 12.74 -10.68 -2.27
N VAL A 79 13.06 -10.37 -1.00
CA VAL A 79 12.16 -10.58 0.15
C VAL A 79 11.72 -9.25 0.76
N LYS A 80 12.67 -8.39 1.12
CA LYS A 80 12.38 -7.06 1.66
C LYS A 80 12.20 -6.05 0.54
N LEU A 81 11.28 -5.12 0.77
CA LEU A 81 11.00 -3.99 -0.11
C LEU A 81 11.91 -2.81 0.23
N LEU A 82 12.26 -2.02 -0.79
CA LEU A 82 13.11 -0.85 -0.64
C LEU A 82 12.41 0.31 0.07
N THR A 83 13.18 1.06 0.84
CA THR A 83 12.80 2.31 1.51
C THR A 83 13.88 3.37 1.24
N GLY A 84 13.65 4.62 1.64
CA GLY A 84 14.68 5.65 1.53
C GLY A 84 15.95 5.38 2.37
N ALA A 85 15.87 4.48 3.37
CA ALA A 85 17.05 4.00 4.10
C ALA A 85 17.99 3.13 3.25
N ASP A 86 17.49 2.57 2.15
CA ASP A 86 18.29 1.82 1.17
C ASP A 86 18.96 2.75 0.14
N GLY A 87 18.75 4.06 0.27
CA GLY A 87 19.27 5.10 -0.59
C GLY A 87 18.19 5.73 -1.46
N THR A 88 18.43 6.99 -1.84
CA THR A 88 17.54 7.76 -2.72
C THR A 88 18.36 8.53 -3.75
N GLY A 89 17.78 8.77 -4.92
CA GLY A 89 18.39 9.54 -5.99
C GLY A 89 18.32 11.06 -5.78
N ILE A 90 17.61 11.54 -4.75
CA ILE A 90 17.47 12.96 -4.44
C ILE A 90 18.37 13.38 -3.27
N ASN A 91 18.88 14.61 -3.34
CA ASN A 91 19.62 15.21 -2.23
C ASN A 91 18.64 15.73 -1.18
N GLN A 92 18.62 15.06 -0.03
CA GLN A 92 17.87 15.46 1.14
C GLN A 92 18.67 15.20 2.42
N ASP A 93 18.23 15.79 3.53
CA ASP A 93 18.83 15.50 4.83
C ASP A 93 18.81 13.98 5.10
N PRO A 94 19.91 13.36 5.57
CA PRO A 94 19.97 11.92 5.75
C PRO A 94 18.90 11.36 6.69
N MET A 95 18.51 12.08 7.74
CA MET A 95 17.46 11.62 8.64
C MET A 95 16.09 11.66 7.95
N LEU A 96 15.82 12.71 7.16
CA LEU A 96 14.60 12.78 6.36
C LEU A 96 14.58 11.72 5.25
N ALA A 97 15.74 11.40 4.66
CA ALA A 97 15.86 10.37 3.64
C ALA A 97 15.41 9.00 4.14
N MET A 98 15.77 8.66 5.38
CA MET A 98 15.40 7.39 6.01
C MET A 98 13.89 7.27 6.25
N GLU A 99 13.17 8.40 6.37
CA GLU A 99 11.74 8.50 6.62
C GLU A 99 10.90 8.72 5.34
N ASP A 100 11.48 8.46 4.17
CA ASP A 100 10.82 8.59 2.87
C ASP A 100 10.82 7.27 2.09
N LEU A 101 10.03 7.23 1.03
CA LEU A 101 10.13 6.20 0.00
C LEU A 101 11.47 6.32 -0.74
N VAL A 102 11.93 5.21 -1.32
CA VAL A 102 13.03 5.28 -2.29
C VAL A 102 12.57 6.10 -3.50
N ARG A 103 13.41 7.04 -3.96
CA ARG A 103 13.09 7.91 -5.10
C ARG A 103 14.14 7.85 -6.18
N SER A 104 13.71 8.04 -7.42
CA SER A 104 14.60 8.30 -8.56
C SER A 104 15.30 9.66 -8.41
N SER A 105 16.29 9.93 -9.25
CA SER A 105 16.95 11.25 -9.30
C SER A 105 16.03 12.39 -9.73
N ALA A 106 14.87 12.09 -10.33
CA ALA A 106 13.84 13.06 -10.66
C ALA A 106 12.85 13.30 -9.50
N GLY A 107 13.01 12.62 -8.36
CA GLY A 107 12.12 12.72 -7.20
C GLY A 107 10.88 11.82 -7.24
N THR A 108 10.74 10.98 -8.27
CA THR A 108 9.61 10.03 -8.37
C THR A 108 9.80 8.86 -7.42
N ALA A 109 8.80 8.53 -6.61
CA ALA A 109 8.82 7.35 -5.77
C ALA A 109 8.92 6.05 -6.61
N ILE A 110 9.75 5.12 -6.16
CA ILE A 110 9.91 3.80 -6.76
C ILE A 110 9.08 2.82 -5.91
N ILE A 111 7.82 2.65 -6.29
CA ILE A 111 6.78 1.89 -5.55
C ILE A 111 5.89 1.09 -6.52
N GLY A 112 5.09 0.16 -5.98
CA GLY A 112 4.22 -0.71 -6.78
C GLY A 112 3.16 0.06 -7.57
N ASP A 113 2.43 0.97 -6.93
CA ASP A 113 1.50 1.89 -7.58
C ASP A 113 1.95 3.36 -7.42
N PRO A 114 2.25 4.09 -8.51
CA PRO A 114 2.70 5.48 -8.42
C PRO A 114 1.64 6.43 -7.84
N ARG A 115 0.34 6.09 -7.87
CA ARG A 115 -0.71 6.91 -7.24
C ARG A 115 -0.55 6.99 -5.72
N ASN A 116 0.16 6.04 -5.12
CA ASN A 116 0.49 6.07 -3.70
C ASN A 116 1.60 7.08 -3.32
N ASP A 117 1.97 8.00 -4.22
CA ASP A 117 2.83 9.18 -3.93
C ASP A 117 2.16 10.53 -4.30
N GLU A 118 0.85 10.56 -4.55
CA GLU A 118 0.11 11.79 -4.93
C GLU A 118 0.10 12.87 -3.84
N ASN A 119 0.14 12.47 -2.58
CA ASN A 119 0.26 13.38 -1.45
C ASN A 119 1.03 12.74 -0.30
N ARG A 120 1.61 13.58 0.55
CA ARG A 120 2.51 13.16 1.64
C ARG A 120 1.88 12.15 2.59
N VAL A 121 0.57 12.19 2.82
CA VAL A 121 -0.10 11.25 3.73
C VAL A 121 -0.16 9.85 3.11
N ILE A 122 -0.51 9.75 1.83
CA ILE A 122 -0.53 8.47 1.12
C ILE A 122 0.89 7.92 0.92
N SER A 123 1.87 8.77 0.58
CA SER A 123 3.29 8.34 0.51
C SER A 123 3.76 7.71 1.81
N GLN A 124 3.35 8.28 2.95
CA GLN A 124 3.73 7.76 4.27
C GLN A 124 2.93 6.52 4.66
N LEU A 125 1.68 6.37 4.20
CA LEU A 125 0.91 5.13 4.36
C LEU A 125 1.53 3.98 3.54
N GLN A 126 1.94 4.26 2.29
CA GLN A 126 2.72 3.33 1.47
C GLN A 126 4.00 2.90 2.19
N LEU A 127 4.78 3.86 2.69
CA LEU A 127 6.01 3.59 3.44
C LEU A 127 5.73 2.77 4.71
N ALA A 128 4.65 3.06 5.43
CA ALA A 128 4.24 2.32 6.62
C ALA A 128 3.93 0.86 6.30
N MET A 129 3.21 0.57 5.21
CA MET A 129 2.92 -0.80 4.76
C MET A 129 4.19 -1.54 4.32
N ILE A 130 5.10 -0.86 3.60
CA ILE A 130 6.41 -1.41 3.23
C ILE A 130 7.23 -1.78 4.48
N ARG A 131 7.30 -0.87 5.47
CA ARG A 131 7.99 -1.11 6.73
C ARG A 131 7.35 -2.22 7.55
N PHE A 132 6.01 -2.30 7.54
CA PHE A 132 5.28 -3.38 8.19
C PHE A 132 5.64 -4.74 7.57
N HIS A 133 5.65 -4.86 6.24
CA HIS A 133 6.14 -6.07 5.55
C HIS A 133 7.57 -6.41 5.95
N ASN A 134 8.49 -5.45 5.89
CA ASN A 134 9.89 -5.69 6.25
C ASN A 134 10.05 -6.14 7.71
N ASN A 135 9.22 -5.62 8.64
CA ASN A 135 9.19 -6.04 10.03
C ASN A 135 8.61 -7.44 10.22
N VAL A 136 7.57 -7.81 9.46
CA VAL A 136 7.04 -9.18 9.44
C VAL A 136 8.10 -10.15 8.92
N VAL A 137 8.83 -9.79 7.87
CA VAL A 137 9.98 -10.57 7.36
C VAL A 137 11.02 -10.77 8.46
N ASP A 138 11.43 -9.71 9.17
CA ASP A 138 12.38 -9.79 10.28
C ASP A 138 11.88 -10.71 11.40
N THR A 139 10.60 -10.59 11.74
CA THR A 139 9.97 -11.39 12.80
C THR A 139 9.94 -12.87 12.44
N LEU A 140 9.55 -13.21 11.21
CA LEU A 140 9.54 -14.59 10.72
C LEU A 140 10.96 -15.14 10.63
N HIS A 141 11.89 -14.40 10.03
CA HIS A 141 13.26 -14.84 9.84
C HIS A 141 13.98 -15.09 11.17
N GLY A 142 13.77 -14.21 12.17
CA GLY A 142 14.37 -14.31 13.50
C GLY A 142 13.69 -15.28 14.47
N ALA A 143 12.56 -15.91 14.08
CA ALA A 143 11.83 -16.80 14.97
C ALA A 143 12.63 -18.10 15.28
N PRO A 144 12.68 -18.57 16.54
CA PRO A 144 13.40 -19.79 16.89
C PRO A 144 12.90 -21.01 16.11
N GLY A 145 13.83 -21.73 15.45
CA GLY A 145 13.50 -22.91 14.66
C GLY A 145 12.87 -22.63 13.30
N ASN A 146 12.78 -21.37 12.88
CA ASN A 146 12.36 -21.01 11.53
C ASN A 146 13.38 -21.47 10.48
N THR A 147 12.88 -22.00 9.36
CA THR A 147 13.67 -22.37 8.17
C THR A 147 13.28 -21.58 6.93
N LEU A 148 12.31 -20.66 7.02
CA LEU A 148 11.84 -19.85 5.89
C LEU A 148 12.96 -18.93 5.39
N ALA A 149 13.22 -18.98 4.09
CA ALA A 149 14.16 -18.13 3.39
C ALA A 149 13.70 -17.83 1.96
N GLY A 150 14.26 -16.78 1.35
CA GLY A 150 13.98 -16.41 -0.04
C GLY A 150 12.48 -16.32 -0.34
N LYS A 151 12.04 -17.02 -1.39
CA LYS A 151 10.64 -16.98 -1.86
C LYS A 151 9.63 -17.43 -0.80
N GLU A 152 9.92 -18.48 -0.03
CA GLU A 152 8.98 -18.98 1.00
C GLU A 152 8.77 -17.94 2.12
N LEU A 153 9.86 -17.29 2.54
CA LEU A 153 9.80 -16.19 3.52
C LEU A 153 9.00 -15.00 2.99
N PHE A 154 9.21 -14.63 1.73
CA PHE A 154 8.47 -13.56 1.07
C PHE A 154 6.97 -13.86 1.00
N GLU A 155 6.59 -15.05 0.53
CA GLU A 155 5.19 -15.44 0.37
C GLU A 155 4.46 -15.52 1.72
N HIS A 156 5.11 -16.05 2.75
CA HIS A 156 4.56 -16.08 4.11
C HIS A 156 4.39 -14.67 4.69
N ALA A 157 5.39 -13.80 4.55
CA ALA A 157 5.30 -12.42 5.02
C ALA A 157 4.19 -11.65 4.30
N ARG A 158 4.13 -11.75 2.97
CA ARG A 158 3.07 -11.16 2.14
C ARG A 158 1.70 -11.63 2.60
N GLN A 159 1.50 -12.93 2.79
CA GLN A 159 0.21 -13.47 3.25
C GLN A 159 -0.21 -12.88 4.59
N LEU A 160 0.69 -12.82 5.57
CA LEU A 160 0.38 -12.24 6.88
C LEU A 160 0.02 -10.76 6.78
N VAL A 161 0.80 -9.98 6.01
CA VAL A 161 0.53 -8.54 5.81
C VAL A 161 -0.82 -8.34 5.13
N THR A 162 -1.11 -9.10 4.08
CA THR A 162 -2.39 -9.08 3.37
C THR A 162 -3.56 -9.41 4.29
N TRP A 163 -3.45 -10.44 5.16
CA TRP A 163 -4.51 -10.75 6.13
C TRP A 163 -4.73 -9.64 7.15
N HIS A 164 -3.66 -9.02 7.67
CA HIS A 164 -3.80 -7.88 8.58
C HIS A 164 -4.48 -6.70 7.88
N TYR A 165 -4.09 -6.40 6.65
CA TYR A 165 -4.72 -5.37 5.84
C TYR A 165 -6.21 -5.65 5.61
N GLN A 166 -6.57 -6.85 5.17
CA GLN A 166 -7.96 -7.28 4.97
C GLN A 166 -8.78 -7.19 6.27
N TRP A 167 -8.19 -7.60 7.39
CA TRP A 167 -8.83 -7.48 8.70
C TRP A 167 -9.11 -6.03 9.05
N VAL A 168 -8.16 -5.11 8.85
CA VAL A 168 -8.35 -3.66 9.08
C VAL A 168 -9.43 -3.10 8.16
N VAL A 169 -9.44 -3.49 6.89
CA VAL A 169 -10.48 -3.05 5.94
C VAL A 169 -11.86 -3.45 6.44
N ILE A 170 -12.05 -4.72 6.83
CA ILE A 170 -13.37 -5.24 7.21
C ILE A 170 -13.80 -4.74 8.59
N HIS A 171 -12.93 -4.86 9.59
CA HIS A 171 -13.30 -4.70 10.99
C HIS A 171 -13.10 -3.29 11.53
N ASP A 172 -12.31 -2.45 10.85
CA ASP A 172 -12.12 -1.06 11.25
C ASP A 172 -12.72 -0.10 10.21
N TYR A 173 -12.20 -0.11 8.99
CA TYR A 173 -12.57 0.87 7.96
C TYR A 173 -14.05 0.77 7.56
N LEU A 174 -14.52 -0.41 7.14
CA LEU A 174 -15.92 -0.59 6.73
C LEU A 174 -16.89 -0.44 7.91
N VAL A 175 -16.48 -0.81 9.13
CA VAL A 175 -17.32 -0.61 10.32
C VAL A 175 -17.53 0.87 10.60
N LYS A 176 -16.49 1.71 10.47
CA LYS A 176 -16.59 3.16 10.65
C LYS A 176 -17.38 3.83 9.52
N LEU A 177 -17.27 3.33 8.29
CA LEU A 177 -17.90 3.94 7.11
C LEU A 177 -19.37 3.53 6.93
N CYS A 178 -19.66 2.24 7.04
CA CYS A 178 -20.97 1.65 6.75
C CYS A 178 -21.77 1.30 8.01
N GLY A 179 -21.12 1.26 9.17
CA GLY A 179 -21.71 0.84 10.43
C GLY A 179 -21.62 -0.67 10.67
N LYS A 180 -21.37 -1.06 11.92
CA LYS A 180 -21.18 -2.47 12.33
C LYS A 180 -22.33 -3.40 11.93
N ALA A 181 -23.57 -2.91 11.96
CA ALA A 181 -24.75 -3.71 11.62
C ALA A 181 -24.70 -4.19 10.15
N VAL A 182 -24.36 -3.29 9.22
CA VAL A 182 -24.24 -3.62 7.78
C VAL A 182 -23.11 -4.62 7.55
N VAL A 183 -21.95 -4.38 8.17
CA VAL A 183 -20.80 -5.30 8.02
C VAL A 183 -21.12 -6.69 8.57
N SER A 184 -21.80 -6.77 9.71
CA SER A 184 -22.16 -8.07 10.32
C SER A 184 -23.15 -8.85 9.45
N ASP A 185 -24.15 -8.16 8.88
CA ASP A 185 -25.14 -8.77 7.99
C ASP A 185 -24.51 -9.40 6.73
N ILE A 186 -23.47 -8.77 6.17
CA ILE A 186 -22.74 -9.28 5.00
C ILE A 186 -21.86 -10.49 5.36
N LEU A 187 -21.26 -10.52 6.55
CA LEU A 187 -20.34 -11.58 6.97
C LEU A 187 -21.04 -12.87 7.42
N GLY A 188 -22.33 -12.80 7.82
CA GLY A 188 -23.12 -13.94 8.29
C GLY A 188 -23.03 -14.17 9.78
#